data_AF-A0A816CEN5-F1
#
_entry.id   AF-A0A816CEN5-F1
#
_cell.length_a   1.000
_cell.length_b   1.000
_cell.length_c   1.000
_cell.angle_alpha   90.00
_cell.angle_beta   90.00
_cell.angle_gamma   90.00
#
_symmetry.space_group_name_H-M   'P 1'
#
loop_
_entity.id
_entity.type
_entity.pdbx_description
1 polymer ?
#
loop_
_entity_poly.entity_id
_entity_poly.type
_entity_poly.pdbx_seq_one_letter_code
_entity_poly.pdbx_strand_id
1 'polypeptide(L)'
;MDISNISIAAALRDYADRLEHRYEAPPLVGNRHFYTSDFQVHRRTNWTAALKMHSFRTITTECDNYENLKGEHIGDGVLNLYTRDAQYGSGEEYENIFALLDWNAINGITVEADTPLVHCNRGKLPMLNTTFVGGVSDGNYGAAVMDTATHSLTAKRTWHFYDDFVVALANGIEDNTRALLQTTVVSRLLPLANTVAGTLTLQWSNGTKVVLADGVYSFSDTEPRVQWFHADGTAWVVLGDYAALTIDCRNKSGNVNRFGPWDFELHGRMLTAAIIHGRGPTSKALSYTYMMMPNVTVYAVPALWNRYMFLADSAYTLEKAQGDDTLLHLHGTCDPFVQRASVSLFEDASSIGGGAYYNCSGLSLSIYMEQAGAILYSENSDSFTVTAAHPTLAEGTLAISVNRGSITTPGCTSDMRWGTQSGTQVLLTLPATSELLGMSVSATCKKTNALI
;
A
#
# COMPACT_ATOMS: atom_id res chain seq x y z
N MET A 1 -28.40 0.49 -21.16
CA MET A 1 -27.73 1.73 -20.75
C MET A 1 -28.43 2.85 -21.48
N ASP A 2 -29.19 3.69 -20.78
CA ASP A 2 -29.97 4.75 -21.41
C ASP A 2 -29.08 5.97 -21.65
N ILE A 3 -28.71 6.19 -22.90
CA ILE A 3 -27.81 7.27 -23.34
C ILE A 3 -28.55 8.63 -23.33
N SER A 4 -29.86 8.65 -23.07
CA SER A 4 -30.61 9.90 -22.90
C SER A 4 -30.20 10.67 -21.63
N ASN A 5 -29.51 10.02 -20.69
CA ASN A 5 -28.95 10.69 -19.52
C ASN A 5 -27.65 11.42 -19.89
N ILE A 6 -27.73 12.75 -19.94
CA ILE A 6 -26.63 13.66 -20.28
C ILE A 6 -25.38 13.39 -19.43
N SER A 7 -25.52 12.96 -18.16
CA SER A 7 -24.36 12.69 -17.29
C SER A 7 -23.60 11.42 -17.66
N ILE A 8 -24.30 10.35 -18.04
CA ILE A 8 -23.66 9.10 -18.49
C ILE A 8 -22.95 9.34 -19.82
N ALA A 9 -23.60 10.06 -20.74
CA ALA A 9 -23.01 10.41 -22.02
C ALA A 9 -21.74 11.27 -21.85
N ALA A 10 -21.73 12.20 -20.88
CA ALA A 10 -20.52 12.98 -20.55
C ALA A 10 -19.40 12.09 -20.00
N ALA A 11 -19.70 11.22 -19.02
CA ALA A 11 -18.71 10.32 -18.44
C ALA A 11 -18.08 9.36 -19.47
N LEU A 12 -18.87 8.88 -20.43
CA LEU A 12 -18.39 8.04 -21.53
C LEU A 12 -17.51 8.82 -22.52
N ARG A 13 -17.84 10.09 -22.81
CA ARG A 13 -16.97 10.96 -23.63
C ARG A 13 -15.66 11.24 -22.93
N ASP A 14 -15.67 11.61 -21.64
CA ASP A 14 -14.45 11.82 -20.87
C ASP A 14 -13.59 10.54 -20.82
N TYR A 15 -14.22 9.36 -20.77
CA TYR A 15 -13.51 8.09 -20.85
C TYR A 15 -12.86 7.87 -22.22
N ALA A 16 -13.59 8.09 -23.31
CA ALA A 16 -13.04 7.99 -24.66
C ALA A 16 -11.91 8.99 -24.90
N ASP A 17 -12.07 10.24 -24.46
CA ASP A 17 -11.06 11.29 -24.59
C ASP A 17 -9.77 10.92 -23.81
N ARG A 18 -9.88 10.30 -22.64
CA ARG A 18 -8.71 9.76 -21.91
C ARG A 18 -8.04 8.60 -22.65
N LEU A 19 -8.80 7.66 -23.23
CA LEU A 19 -8.26 6.57 -24.04
C LEU A 19 -7.53 7.06 -25.31
N GLU A 20 -7.95 8.21 -25.84
CA GLU A 20 -7.30 8.87 -26.98
C GLU A 20 -6.20 9.87 -26.57
N HIS A 21 -5.80 9.89 -25.29
CA HIS A 21 -4.76 10.77 -24.74
C HIS A 21 -5.05 12.27 -24.99
N ARG A 22 -6.32 12.68 -24.96
CA ARG A 22 -6.69 14.10 -25.09
C ARG A 22 -6.49 14.82 -23.77
N TYR A 23 -5.48 15.69 -23.71
CA TYR A 23 -5.08 16.40 -22.48
C TYR A 23 -6.17 17.30 -21.86
N GLU A 24 -7.21 17.65 -22.61
CA GLU A 24 -8.34 18.43 -22.10
C GLU A 24 -9.37 17.60 -21.33
N ALA A 25 -9.29 16.26 -21.39
CA ALA A 25 -10.20 15.38 -20.67
C ALA A 25 -10.02 15.54 -19.15
N PRO A 26 -11.11 15.64 -18.37
CA PRO A 26 -11.02 15.72 -16.91
C PRO A 26 -10.27 14.52 -16.32
N PRO A 27 -9.32 14.74 -15.39
CA PRO A 27 -8.58 13.66 -14.75
C PRO A 27 -9.51 12.82 -13.88
N LEU A 28 -9.28 11.51 -13.84
CA LEU A 28 -9.91 10.65 -12.86
C LEU A 28 -9.09 10.66 -11.56
N VAL A 29 -9.53 11.41 -10.56
CA VAL A 29 -8.86 11.56 -9.25
C VAL A 29 -9.68 10.87 -8.16
N GLY A 30 -9.00 10.24 -7.21
CA GLY A 30 -9.62 9.64 -6.03
C GLY A 30 -9.00 8.32 -5.62
N ASN A 31 -9.66 7.60 -4.72
CA ASN A 31 -9.29 6.24 -4.33
C ASN A 31 -10.50 5.32 -4.46
N ARG A 32 -10.27 4.08 -4.86
CA ARG A 32 -11.30 3.04 -4.90
C ARG A 32 -10.72 1.70 -4.50
N HIS A 33 -11.32 1.08 -3.49
CA HIS A 33 -11.09 -0.31 -3.16
C HIS A 33 -12.18 -1.19 -3.80
N PHE A 34 -11.76 -2.18 -4.58
CA PHE A 34 -12.62 -3.18 -5.22
C PHE A 34 -12.66 -4.43 -4.33
N TYR A 35 -13.46 -4.37 -3.27
CA TYR A 35 -13.52 -5.38 -2.20
C TYR A 35 -13.87 -6.80 -2.67
N THR A 36 -14.54 -6.95 -3.82
CA THR A 36 -14.84 -8.27 -4.42
C THR A 36 -13.67 -8.88 -5.19
N SER A 37 -12.59 -8.14 -5.40
CA SER A 37 -11.49 -8.52 -6.29
C SER A 37 -10.11 -8.29 -5.67
N ASP A 38 -10.05 -7.93 -4.38
CA ASP A 38 -8.82 -7.64 -3.64
C ASP A 38 -7.87 -6.69 -4.39
N PHE A 39 -8.43 -5.63 -4.96
CA PHE A 39 -7.70 -4.65 -5.77
C PHE A 39 -7.98 -3.23 -5.30
N GLN A 40 -6.97 -2.36 -5.28
CA GLN A 40 -7.14 -0.96 -4.90
C GLN A 40 -6.42 -0.04 -5.89
N VAL A 41 -7.12 1.03 -6.30
CA VAL A 41 -6.57 2.05 -7.17
C VAL A 41 -6.63 3.39 -6.47
N HIS A 42 -5.49 4.08 -6.44
CA HIS A 42 -5.38 5.45 -5.99
C HIS A 42 -4.88 6.31 -7.15
N ARG A 43 -5.65 7.32 -7.53
CA ARG A 43 -5.30 8.26 -8.60
C ARG A 43 -5.16 9.66 -8.06
N ARG A 44 -4.11 10.31 -8.51
CA ARG A 44 -3.91 11.75 -8.44
C ARG A 44 -3.71 12.28 -9.84
N THR A 45 -3.70 13.60 -9.99
CA THR A 45 -3.59 14.24 -11.30
C THR A 45 -2.42 13.70 -12.09
N ASN A 46 -1.25 13.46 -11.49
CA ASN A 46 -0.05 13.10 -12.26
C ASN A 46 0.43 11.66 -12.04
N TRP A 47 -0.26 10.87 -11.22
CA TRP A 47 0.20 9.53 -10.89
C TRP A 47 -0.94 8.61 -10.44
N THR A 48 -0.75 7.31 -10.62
CA THR A 48 -1.66 6.27 -10.17
C THR A 48 -0.89 5.19 -9.43
N ALA A 49 -1.36 4.78 -8.26
CA ALA A 49 -0.94 3.55 -7.61
C ALA A 49 -2.05 2.49 -7.76
N ALA A 50 -1.68 1.29 -8.20
CA ALA A 50 -2.57 0.15 -8.31
C ALA A 50 -2.01 -1.02 -7.51
N LEU A 51 -2.77 -1.49 -6.54
CA LEU A 51 -2.41 -2.58 -5.64
C LEU A 51 -3.26 -3.81 -5.97
N LYS A 52 -2.60 -4.92 -6.29
CA LYS A 52 -3.22 -6.23 -6.43
C LYS A 52 -2.87 -7.11 -5.24
N MET A 53 -3.90 -7.58 -4.56
CA MET A 53 -3.81 -8.53 -3.45
C MET A 53 -4.54 -9.82 -3.85
N HIS A 54 -4.55 -10.78 -2.93
CA HIS A 54 -5.32 -12.00 -3.04
C HIS A 54 -5.84 -12.39 -1.66
N SER A 55 -6.93 -13.15 -1.62
CA SER A 55 -7.46 -13.78 -0.42
C SER A 55 -8.13 -15.10 -0.77
N PHE A 56 -8.67 -15.80 0.24
CA PHE A 56 -9.53 -16.96 0.02
C PHE A 56 -10.76 -16.71 -0.87
N ARG A 57 -11.19 -15.44 -1.06
CA ARG A 57 -12.35 -15.06 -1.87
C ARG A 57 -12.02 -14.92 -3.35
N THR A 58 -10.75 -14.69 -3.68
CA THR A 58 -10.28 -14.50 -5.05
C THR A 58 -9.58 -15.75 -5.56
N ILE A 59 -9.62 -15.95 -6.88
CA ILE A 59 -8.74 -16.90 -7.53
C ILE A 59 -7.35 -16.25 -7.62
N THR A 60 -6.31 -17.03 -7.37
CA THR A 60 -4.94 -16.66 -7.68
C THR A 60 -4.77 -16.34 -9.14
N THR A 61 -3.55 -15.97 -9.52
CA THR A 61 -3.25 -15.88 -10.94
C THR A 61 -3.43 -17.24 -11.63
N GLU A 62 -3.99 -17.19 -12.84
CA GLU A 62 -4.10 -18.35 -13.70
C GLU A 62 -2.80 -18.53 -14.50
N CYS A 63 -2.44 -19.77 -14.74
CA CYS A 63 -1.44 -20.15 -15.72
C CYS A 63 -1.98 -21.33 -16.54
N ASP A 64 -2.20 -21.14 -17.83
CA ASP A 64 -2.68 -22.19 -18.72
C ASP A 64 -2.24 -21.89 -20.16
N ASN A 65 -2.40 -22.84 -21.07
CA ASN A 65 -2.01 -22.68 -22.49
C ASN A 65 -0.57 -22.20 -22.69
N TYR A 66 0.33 -22.57 -21.77
CA TYR A 66 1.72 -22.11 -21.70
C TYR A 66 1.91 -20.62 -21.40
N GLU A 67 0.84 -19.92 -21.00
CA GLU A 67 0.84 -18.53 -20.60
C GLU A 67 1.03 -18.39 -19.07
N ASN A 68 1.69 -17.29 -18.69
CA ASN A 68 1.90 -16.89 -17.30
C ASN A 68 2.55 -17.96 -16.40
N LEU A 69 3.50 -18.73 -16.94
CA LEU A 69 4.13 -19.86 -16.24
C LEU A 69 4.92 -19.46 -14.98
N LYS A 70 5.16 -18.17 -14.77
CA LYS A 70 5.94 -17.62 -13.65
C LYS A 70 5.12 -16.73 -12.72
N GLY A 71 3.80 -16.67 -12.90
CA GLY A 71 2.93 -15.66 -12.30
C GLY A 71 2.72 -15.72 -10.79
N GLU A 72 3.39 -16.61 -10.06
CA GLU A 72 3.10 -16.97 -8.66
C GLU A 72 2.75 -15.76 -7.78
N HIS A 73 3.63 -14.76 -7.75
CA HIS A 73 3.53 -13.64 -6.82
C HIS A 73 2.69 -12.45 -7.33
N ILE A 74 1.95 -12.57 -8.45
CA ILE A 74 1.14 -11.46 -9.01
C ILE A 74 0.05 -10.98 -8.04
N GLY A 75 -0.38 -11.84 -7.12
CA GLY A 75 -1.37 -11.51 -6.08
C GLY A 75 -0.78 -11.07 -4.75
N ASP A 76 0.54 -11.10 -4.57
CA ASP A 76 1.19 -11.04 -3.24
C ASP A 76 1.40 -9.59 -2.78
N GLY A 77 0.39 -8.73 -2.98
CA GLY A 77 0.48 -7.30 -2.69
C GLY A 77 1.37 -6.57 -3.70
N VAL A 78 1.10 -6.76 -4.99
CA VAL A 78 1.81 -6.08 -6.08
C VAL A 78 1.36 -4.63 -6.17
N LEU A 79 2.25 -3.69 -5.87
CA LEU A 79 1.97 -2.25 -5.87
C LEU A 79 2.67 -1.57 -7.06
N ASN A 80 1.93 -1.38 -8.15
CA ASN A 80 2.44 -0.67 -9.33
C ASN A 80 2.20 0.84 -9.22
N LEU A 81 3.22 1.63 -9.52
CA LEU A 81 3.20 3.09 -9.51
C LEU A 81 3.44 3.63 -10.92
N TYR A 82 2.39 4.21 -11.49
CA TYR A 82 2.37 4.83 -12.80
C TYR A 82 2.55 6.34 -12.65
N THR A 83 3.57 6.88 -13.29
CA THR A 83 3.98 8.28 -13.19
C THR A 83 4.12 8.95 -14.56
N ARG A 84 4.37 8.18 -15.62
CA ARG A 84 4.47 8.66 -17.00
C ARG A 84 3.10 8.61 -17.65
N ASP A 85 2.56 9.79 -17.95
CA ASP A 85 1.24 9.93 -18.61
C ASP A 85 0.12 9.17 -17.88
N ALA A 86 0.19 9.12 -16.54
CA ALA A 86 -0.63 8.21 -15.74
C ALA A 86 -2.16 8.42 -15.88
N GLN A 87 -2.59 9.60 -16.34
CA GLN A 87 -4.00 9.86 -16.66
C GLN A 87 -4.46 9.23 -17.97
N TYR A 88 -3.54 9.12 -18.93
CA TYR A 88 -3.84 8.78 -20.32
C TYR A 88 -3.33 7.39 -20.70
N GLY A 89 -2.49 6.79 -19.86
CA GLY A 89 -2.23 5.35 -19.89
C GLY A 89 -1.06 4.93 -20.75
N SER A 90 -0.03 5.77 -20.91
CA SER A 90 1.21 5.30 -21.55
C SER A 90 1.73 4.05 -20.84
N GLY A 91 1.68 4.03 -19.49
CA GLY A 91 2.00 2.85 -18.68
C GLY A 91 3.42 2.30 -18.95
N GLU A 92 4.28 3.14 -19.51
CA GLU A 92 5.59 2.76 -20.05
C GLU A 92 6.55 2.23 -18.96
N GLU A 93 6.24 2.44 -17.67
CA GLU A 93 6.96 1.81 -16.57
C GLU A 93 6.83 0.28 -16.56
N TYR A 94 5.77 -0.25 -17.16
CA TYR A 94 5.42 -1.66 -17.10
C TYR A 94 5.06 -2.27 -18.47
N GLU A 95 5.09 -1.48 -19.54
CA GLU A 95 4.83 -1.95 -20.90
C GLU A 95 5.86 -3.02 -21.31
N ASN A 96 5.38 -4.19 -21.77
CA ASN A 96 6.23 -5.29 -22.25
C ASN A 96 7.35 -5.71 -21.26
N ILE A 97 7.09 -5.62 -19.96
CA ILE A 97 8.13 -5.85 -18.93
C ILE A 97 8.31 -7.31 -18.54
N PHE A 98 7.34 -8.19 -18.78
CA PHE A 98 7.25 -9.51 -18.14
C PHE A 98 8.46 -10.44 -18.39
N ALA A 99 9.12 -10.32 -19.55
CA ALA A 99 10.33 -11.09 -19.84
C ALA A 99 11.57 -10.57 -19.09
N LEU A 100 11.53 -9.33 -18.64
CA LEU A 100 12.63 -8.60 -17.98
C LEU A 100 12.53 -8.68 -16.45
N LEU A 101 11.36 -9.05 -15.93
CA LEU A 101 11.12 -9.17 -14.49
C LEU A 101 11.99 -10.28 -13.89
N ASP A 102 12.57 -9.95 -12.74
CA ASP A 102 12.77 -10.97 -11.72
C ASP A 102 11.43 -11.20 -11.03
N TRP A 103 10.89 -12.40 -11.18
CA TRP A 103 9.56 -12.76 -10.69
C TRP A 103 9.51 -12.93 -9.17
N ASN A 104 10.67 -13.08 -8.51
CA ASN A 104 10.81 -13.00 -7.05
C ASN A 104 11.07 -11.56 -6.57
N ALA A 105 11.06 -10.58 -7.48
CA ALA A 105 11.24 -9.16 -7.15
C ALA A 105 10.29 -8.25 -7.95
N ILE A 106 8.99 -8.55 -7.90
CA ILE A 106 7.92 -7.71 -8.46
C ILE A 106 7.57 -6.60 -7.46
N ASN A 107 7.12 -5.43 -7.94
CA ASN A 107 6.83 -4.26 -7.08
C ASN A 107 5.97 -4.63 -5.87
N GLY A 108 6.42 -4.28 -4.67
CA GLY A 108 5.64 -4.39 -3.45
C GLY A 108 5.77 -5.72 -2.71
N ILE A 109 6.00 -6.84 -3.40
CA ILE A 109 5.90 -8.20 -2.80
C ILE A 109 6.95 -8.44 -1.71
N THR A 110 6.60 -9.31 -0.76
CA THR A 110 7.50 -9.85 0.27
C THR A 110 7.58 -11.36 0.10
N VAL A 111 8.78 -11.90 -0.14
CA VAL A 111 8.96 -13.30 -0.53
C VAL A 111 10.24 -13.93 0.03
N GLU A 112 10.28 -15.25 -0.01
CA GLU A 112 11.49 -16.07 0.02
C GLU A 112 12.21 -15.98 -1.35
N ALA A 113 13.10 -14.99 -1.51
CA ALA A 113 13.63 -14.56 -2.81
C ALA A 113 14.49 -15.60 -3.55
N ASP A 114 15.12 -16.53 -2.84
CA ASP A 114 15.90 -17.64 -3.43
C ASP A 114 15.14 -18.97 -3.47
N THR A 115 13.85 -18.97 -3.12
CA THR A 115 12.96 -20.11 -3.33
C THR A 115 12.53 -20.16 -4.80
N PRO A 116 12.64 -21.32 -5.48
CA PRO A 116 12.15 -21.47 -6.84
C PRO A 116 10.64 -21.25 -6.93
N LEU A 117 10.21 -20.57 -8.00
CA LEU A 117 8.79 -20.43 -8.30
C LEU A 117 8.10 -21.79 -8.40
N VAL A 118 6.85 -21.85 -7.96
CA VAL A 118 5.99 -23.01 -8.11
C VAL A 118 5.77 -23.33 -9.59
N HIS A 119 5.79 -24.62 -9.91
CA HIS A 119 5.56 -25.07 -11.27
C HIS A 119 4.09 -24.91 -11.66
N CYS A 120 3.83 -24.28 -12.81
CA CYS A 120 2.49 -24.17 -13.37
C CYS A 120 1.91 -25.54 -13.78
N ASN A 121 0.78 -25.93 -13.19
CA ASN A 121 0.11 -27.20 -13.47
C ASN A 121 -1.29 -27.01 -14.12
N ARG A 122 -1.42 -26.07 -15.06
CA ARG A 122 -2.66 -25.73 -15.82
C ARG A 122 -3.85 -25.39 -14.92
N GLY A 123 -4.14 -24.10 -14.80
CA GLY A 123 -5.20 -23.52 -13.99
C GLY A 123 -4.64 -22.55 -12.96
N LYS A 124 -5.23 -22.54 -11.76
CA LYS A 124 -4.82 -21.63 -10.70
C LYS A 124 -3.48 -22.05 -10.08
N LEU A 125 -2.56 -21.10 -9.88
CA LEU A 125 -1.36 -21.36 -9.10
C LEU A 125 -1.73 -21.62 -7.63
N PRO A 126 -1.00 -22.51 -6.92
CA PRO A 126 -1.26 -22.77 -5.50
C PRO A 126 -1.02 -21.51 -4.67
N MET A 127 -1.88 -21.28 -3.68
CA MET A 127 -1.81 -20.17 -2.73
C MET A 127 -2.23 -20.63 -1.36
N LEU A 128 -1.59 -20.08 -0.35
CA LEU A 128 -2.03 -20.22 1.02
C LEU A 128 -3.14 -19.20 1.26
N ASN A 129 -4.34 -19.70 1.57
CA ASN A 129 -5.49 -18.84 1.76
C ASN A 129 -5.37 -18.09 3.09
N THR A 130 -5.25 -16.77 3.02
CA THR A 130 -5.46 -15.87 4.15
C THR A 130 -6.85 -15.25 4.09
N THR A 131 -7.40 -14.89 5.26
CA THR A 131 -8.78 -14.40 5.39
C THR A 131 -8.86 -12.89 5.48
N PHE A 132 -7.89 -12.27 6.14
CA PHE A 132 -7.90 -10.85 6.46
C PHE A 132 -7.20 -10.01 5.38
N VAL A 133 -7.89 -9.80 4.27
CA VAL A 133 -7.41 -9.02 3.11
C VAL A 133 -8.52 -8.12 2.63
N GLY A 134 -8.24 -6.86 2.35
CA GLY A 134 -9.24 -5.89 1.92
C GLY A 134 -8.72 -4.46 1.98
N GLY A 135 -9.62 -3.50 2.15
CA GLY A 135 -9.26 -2.10 2.21
C GLY A 135 -10.44 -1.19 2.45
N VAL A 136 -10.13 0.05 2.79
CA VAL A 136 -11.08 1.11 3.09
C VAL A 136 -10.84 2.27 2.14
N SER A 137 -11.92 2.90 1.69
CA SER A 137 -11.88 4.03 0.77
C SER A 137 -13.01 5.01 1.10
N ASP A 138 -12.69 6.30 1.17
CA ASP A 138 -13.66 7.40 1.28
C ASP A 138 -13.94 8.05 -0.09
N GLY A 139 -13.50 7.42 -1.18
CA GLY A 139 -13.54 7.95 -2.54
C GLY A 139 -12.34 8.85 -2.92
N ASN A 140 -11.57 9.37 -1.95
CA ASN A 140 -10.44 10.27 -2.20
C ASN A 140 -9.10 9.68 -1.72
N TYR A 141 -9.11 9.06 -0.54
CA TYR A 141 -8.00 8.41 0.14
C TYR A 141 -8.40 6.98 0.47
N GLY A 142 -7.40 6.16 0.82
CA GLY A 142 -7.66 4.80 1.20
C GLY A 142 -6.50 4.16 1.93
N ALA A 143 -6.80 3.01 2.50
CA ALA A 143 -5.81 2.08 3.01
C ALA A 143 -6.18 0.66 2.60
N ALA A 144 -5.18 -0.19 2.42
CA ALA A 144 -5.33 -1.62 2.14
C ALA A 144 -4.68 -2.45 3.24
N VAL A 145 -5.23 -3.62 3.50
CA VAL A 145 -4.74 -4.60 4.47
C VAL A 145 -4.58 -5.96 3.79
N MET A 146 -3.50 -6.66 4.08
CA MET A 146 -3.26 -8.00 3.59
C MET A 146 -2.51 -8.82 4.64
N ASP A 147 -3.18 -9.82 5.19
CA ASP A 147 -2.53 -10.97 5.78
C ASP A 147 -1.91 -11.81 4.66
N THR A 148 -0.61 -12.07 4.72
CA THR A 148 0.16 -12.74 3.67
C THR A 148 0.68 -14.07 4.19
N ALA A 149 0.52 -15.10 3.38
CA ALA A 149 1.19 -16.38 3.55
C ALA A 149 1.64 -16.88 2.17
N THR A 150 2.94 -17.06 1.98
CA THR A 150 3.52 -17.54 0.72
C THR A 150 4.67 -18.48 1.07
N HIS A 151 4.64 -19.73 0.58
CA HIS A 151 5.56 -20.79 1.01
C HIS A 151 5.63 -20.91 2.54
N SER A 152 6.76 -20.61 3.18
CA SER A 152 6.92 -20.61 4.64
C SER A 152 6.87 -19.21 5.27
N LEU A 153 6.79 -18.17 4.43
CA LEU A 153 6.75 -16.79 4.87
C LEU A 153 5.33 -16.35 5.24
N THR A 154 5.20 -15.69 6.39
CA THR A 154 4.00 -14.95 6.80
C THR A 154 4.32 -13.47 6.95
N ALA A 155 3.32 -12.60 6.80
CA ALA A 155 3.45 -11.16 7.10
C ALA A 155 2.07 -10.49 7.23
N LYS A 156 1.96 -9.49 8.12
CA LYS A 156 0.84 -8.53 8.09
C LYS A 156 1.29 -7.30 7.34
N ARG A 157 0.57 -6.88 6.30
CA ARG A 157 0.99 -5.81 5.38
C ARG A 157 -0.12 -4.80 5.16
N THR A 158 0.22 -3.53 5.13
CA THR A 158 -0.72 -2.45 4.81
C THR A 158 -0.12 -1.41 3.88
N TRP A 159 -1.00 -0.75 3.13
CA TRP A 159 -0.65 0.34 2.24
C TRP A 159 -1.60 1.51 2.50
N HIS A 160 -1.04 2.70 2.61
CA HIS A 160 -1.77 3.90 2.99
C HIS A 160 -1.54 4.97 1.92
N PHE A 161 -2.62 5.46 1.32
CA PHE A 161 -2.56 6.26 0.10
C PHE A 161 -2.97 7.71 0.36
N TYR A 162 -2.01 8.62 0.21
CA TYR A 162 -2.14 10.08 0.41
C TYR A 162 -1.87 10.84 -0.89
N ASP A 163 -1.93 12.18 -0.84
CA ASP A 163 -1.85 13.02 -2.04
C ASP A 163 -0.51 12.99 -2.76
N ASP A 164 0.56 13.01 -1.96
CA ASP A 164 1.91 13.16 -2.48
C ASP A 164 2.75 11.88 -2.26
N PHE A 165 2.18 10.87 -1.61
CA PHE A 165 2.92 9.68 -1.20
C PHE A 165 2.03 8.46 -0.94
N VAL A 166 2.66 7.29 -1.01
CA VAL A 166 2.13 6.01 -0.51
C VAL A 166 3.10 5.47 0.53
N VAL A 167 2.59 5.04 1.69
CA VAL A 167 3.40 4.33 2.70
C VAL A 167 3.00 2.87 2.73
N ALA A 168 3.99 1.99 2.72
CA ALA A 168 3.81 0.56 2.94
C ALA A 168 4.43 0.16 4.28
N LEU A 169 3.64 -0.54 5.10
CA LEU A 169 4.03 -1.02 6.43
C LEU A 169 3.90 -2.54 6.47
N ALA A 170 4.79 -3.18 7.22
CA ALA A 170 4.62 -4.57 7.58
C ALA A 170 5.27 -4.91 8.92
N ASN A 171 4.68 -5.87 9.62
CA ASN A 171 5.26 -6.60 10.74
C ASN A 171 4.86 -8.08 10.66
N GLY A 172 5.19 -8.88 11.68
CA GLY A 172 4.94 -10.31 11.65
C GLY A 172 5.61 -11.03 10.48
N ILE A 173 6.72 -10.48 9.94
CA ILE A 173 7.47 -11.16 8.87
C ILE A 173 8.27 -12.29 9.51
N GLU A 174 7.78 -13.51 9.31
CA GLU A 174 8.36 -14.72 9.87
C GLU A 174 8.60 -15.75 8.78
N ASP A 175 9.62 -16.57 8.99
CA ASP A 175 9.94 -17.68 8.10
C ASP A 175 10.62 -18.80 8.91
N ASN A 176 10.33 -20.05 8.57
CA ASN A 176 10.88 -21.23 9.25
C ASN A 176 11.90 -22.02 8.41
N THR A 177 12.24 -21.55 7.20
CA THR A 177 13.23 -22.15 6.30
C THR A 177 14.56 -21.40 6.40
N ARG A 178 15.48 -21.59 5.44
CA ARG A 178 16.74 -20.83 5.36
C ARG A 178 16.73 -19.79 4.23
N ALA A 179 15.56 -19.52 3.66
CA ALA A 179 15.44 -18.65 2.50
C ALA A 179 15.85 -17.21 2.80
N LEU A 180 16.25 -16.50 1.75
CA LEU A 180 16.51 -15.06 1.77
C LEU A 180 15.17 -14.32 1.77
N LEU A 181 14.90 -13.57 2.83
CA LEU A 181 13.66 -12.81 2.94
C LEU A 181 13.86 -11.41 2.36
N GLN A 182 12.96 -11.03 1.45
CA GLN A 182 13.07 -9.78 0.70
C GLN A 182 11.71 -9.10 0.54
N THR A 183 11.68 -7.78 0.63
CA THR A 183 10.56 -6.95 0.13
C THR A 183 11.02 -6.07 -1.01
N THR A 184 10.36 -6.14 -2.15
CA THR A 184 10.70 -5.31 -3.31
C THR A 184 10.02 -3.96 -3.22
N VAL A 185 10.80 -2.89 -3.24
CA VAL A 185 10.31 -1.50 -3.19
C VAL A 185 9.90 -1.01 -4.57
N VAL A 186 10.68 -1.35 -5.61
CA VAL A 186 10.37 -1.00 -7.00
C VAL A 186 10.97 -2.03 -7.95
N SER A 187 10.29 -2.29 -9.07
CA SER A 187 10.68 -3.15 -10.18
C SER A 187 10.00 -2.65 -11.46
N ARG A 188 10.64 -1.74 -12.18
CA ARG A 188 10.03 -1.05 -13.34
C ARG A 188 11.04 -0.68 -14.42
N LEU A 189 10.55 -0.39 -15.62
CA LEU A 189 11.34 0.19 -16.69
C LEU A 189 11.72 1.64 -16.35
N LEU A 190 12.95 2.01 -16.67
CA LEU A 190 13.43 3.39 -16.63
C LEU A 190 13.71 3.93 -18.04
N PRO A 191 13.58 5.25 -18.23
CA PRO A 191 14.10 5.93 -19.41
C PRO A 191 15.62 5.75 -19.57
N LEU A 192 16.15 6.14 -20.73
CA LEU A 192 17.58 6.10 -21.01
C LEU A 192 18.39 6.91 -19.98
N ALA A 193 19.54 6.37 -19.56
CA ALA A 193 20.38 6.93 -18.50
C ALA A 193 20.89 8.36 -18.78
N ASN A 194 20.94 8.77 -20.05
CA ASN A 194 21.35 10.12 -20.46
C ASN A 194 20.23 11.17 -20.38
N THR A 195 19.05 10.81 -19.87
CA THR A 195 17.94 11.73 -19.63
C THR A 195 17.82 12.05 -18.13
N VAL A 196 17.21 13.20 -17.80
CA VAL A 196 16.93 13.56 -16.40
C VAL A 196 16.07 12.50 -15.71
N ALA A 197 15.05 11.97 -16.42
CA ALA A 197 14.17 10.93 -15.89
C ALA A 197 14.91 9.59 -15.69
N GLY A 198 15.84 9.23 -16.58
CA GLY A 198 16.64 8.01 -16.44
C GLY A 198 17.80 8.09 -15.43
N THR A 199 18.06 9.27 -14.85
CA THR A 199 19.15 9.45 -13.89
C THR A 199 18.79 8.84 -12.54
N LEU A 200 19.56 7.85 -12.08
CA LEU A 200 19.41 7.26 -10.74
C LEU A 200 20.30 8.01 -9.75
N THR A 201 19.67 8.66 -8.76
CA THR A 201 20.37 9.40 -7.71
C THR A 201 20.07 8.79 -6.35
N LEU A 202 21.02 8.76 -5.44
CA LEU A 202 20.78 8.39 -4.06
C LEU A 202 21.45 9.36 -3.09
N GLN A 203 20.92 9.42 -1.87
CA GLN A 203 21.51 10.20 -0.79
C GLN A 203 21.65 9.37 0.48
N TRP A 204 22.78 9.56 1.14
CA TRP A 204 23.10 8.98 2.44
C TRP A 204 22.71 9.90 3.60
N SER A 205 22.64 9.33 4.80
CA SER A 205 22.33 10.02 6.06
C SER A 205 23.27 11.18 6.42
N ASN A 206 24.52 11.14 5.96
CA ASN A 206 25.48 12.22 6.13
C ASN A 206 25.30 13.38 5.12
N GLY A 207 24.28 13.32 4.26
CA GLY A 207 24.00 14.31 3.22
C GLY A 207 24.77 14.11 1.91
N THR A 208 25.65 13.10 1.81
CA THR A 208 26.33 12.78 0.55
C THR A 208 25.29 12.35 -0.48
N LYS A 209 25.34 12.95 -1.68
CA LYS A 209 24.44 12.63 -2.80
C LYS A 209 25.24 12.22 -4.02
N VAL A 210 24.89 11.09 -4.63
CA VAL A 210 25.61 10.52 -5.78
C VAL A 210 24.62 10.10 -6.87
N VAL A 211 24.99 10.37 -8.12
CA VAL A 211 24.36 9.77 -9.29
C VAL A 211 25.03 8.42 -9.54
N LEU A 212 24.25 7.34 -9.53
CA LEU A 212 24.75 6.01 -9.82
C LEU A 212 24.79 5.78 -11.33
N ALA A 213 25.85 5.11 -11.76
CA ALA A 213 25.87 4.46 -13.06
C ALA A 213 24.97 3.21 -13.04
N ASP A 214 24.68 2.66 -14.22
CA ASP A 214 24.03 1.36 -14.31
C ASP A 214 24.92 0.28 -13.67
N GLY A 215 24.33 -0.56 -12.83
CA GLY A 215 25.05 -1.53 -12.03
C GLY A 215 24.16 -2.26 -11.03
N VAL A 216 24.79 -3.14 -10.25
CA VAL A 216 24.16 -3.83 -9.12
C VAL A 216 24.86 -3.36 -7.86
N TYR A 217 24.08 -2.85 -6.92
CA TYR A 217 24.55 -2.27 -5.67
C TYR A 217 23.88 -2.95 -4.49
N SER A 218 24.61 -3.06 -3.39
CA SER A 218 24.11 -3.53 -2.10
C SER A 218 24.66 -2.62 -1.01
N PHE A 219 23.76 -1.99 -0.26
CA PHE A 219 24.08 -1.04 0.79
C PHE A 219 23.64 -1.62 2.13
N SER A 220 24.56 -1.78 3.08
CA SER A 220 24.22 -2.15 4.46
C SER A 220 23.47 -1.03 5.19
N ASP A 221 22.93 -1.34 6.36
CA ASP A 221 22.33 -0.39 7.30
C ASP A 221 23.33 0.43 8.10
N THR A 222 24.63 0.11 8.00
CA THR A 222 25.71 0.81 8.69
C THR A 222 25.79 2.27 8.29
N GLU A 223 25.93 3.16 9.27
CA GLU A 223 26.07 4.60 9.01
C GLU A 223 27.38 4.93 8.24
N PRO A 224 27.31 5.82 7.23
CA PRO A 224 26.11 6.50 6.76
C PRO A 224 25.20 5.54 5.96
N ARG A 225 23.92 5.45 6.31
CA ARG A 225 22.93 4.58 5.61
C ARG A 225 22.27 5.32 4.45
N VAL A 226 21.74 4.58 3.47
CA VAL A 226 20.95 5.19 2.39
C VAL A 226 19.62 5.68 2.96
N GLN A 227 19.33 6.97 2.76
CA GLN A 227 18.07 7.58 3.18
C GLN A 227 17.01 7.45 2.10
N TRP A 228 17.41 7.74 0.86
CA TRP A 228 16.51 7.70 -0.28
C TRP A 228 17.26 7.48 -1.58
N PHE A 229 16.53 6.98 -2.56
CA PHE A 229 16.95 6.98 -3.96
C PHE A 229 15.83 7.58 -4.83
N HIS A 230 16.21 8.14 -5.96
CA HIS A 230 15.34 8.87 -6.88
C HIS A 230 15.64 8.48 -8.31
N ALA A 231 14.59 8.21 -9.08
CA ALA A 231 14.63 8.02 -10.52
C ALA A 231 13.24 8.30 -11.10
N ASP A 232 13.20 8.80 -12.34
CA ASP A 232 11.97 8.96 -13.13
C ASP A 232 10.85 9.65 -12.33
N GLY A 233 11.19 10.84 -11.81
CA GLY A 233 10.28 11.72 -11.06
C GLY A 233 9.78 11.17 -9.73
N THR A 234 10.37 10.09 -9.22
CA THR A 234 9.90 9.40 -8.01
C THR A 234 11.04 9.25 -7.01
N ALA A 235 10.78 9.58 -5.74
CA ALA A 235 11.66 9.25 -4.63
C ALA A 235 11.12 8.05 -3.87
N TRP A 236 12.02 7.16 -3.45
CA TRP A 236 11.73 6.07 -2.53
C TRP A 236 12.56 6.24 -1.27
N VAL A 237 11.90 6.14 -0.12
CA VAL A 237 12.52 6.28 1.20
C VAL A 237 12.32 5.00 1.97
N VAL A 238 13.42 4.45 2.48
CA VAL A 238 13.39 3.28 3.38
C VAL A 238 13.53 3.80 4.80
N LEU A 239 12.45 3.68 5.57
CA LEU A 239 12.31 4.26 6.91
C LEU A 239 12.64 3.24 8.00
N GLY A 240 12.27 1.98 7.78
CA GLY A 240 12.53 0.89 8.72
C GLY A 240 13.99 0.41 8.72
N ASP A 241 14.25 -0.57 9.56
CA ASP A 241 15.50 -1.32 9.57
C ASP A 241 15.56 -2.27 8.37
N TYR A 242 16.77 -2.57 7.91
CA TYR A 242 17.02 -3.52 6.83
C TYR A 242 18.41 -4.13 7.01
N ALA A 243 18.63 -5.36 6.56
CA ALA A 243 19.98 -5.92 6.53
C ALA A 243 20.79 -5.34 5.36
N ALA A 244 20.13 -5.17 4.20
CA ALA A 244 20.67 -4.44 3.07
C ALA A 244 19.56 -3.81 2.21
N LEU A 245 19.88 -2.71 1.53
CA LEU A 245 19.12 -2.20 0.39
C LEU A 245 19.86 -2.58 -0.89
N THR A 246 19.26 -3.41 -1.72
CA THR A 246 19.80 -3.77 -3.04
C THR A 246 19.19 -2.87 -4.11
N ILE A 247 20.01 -2.49 -5.10
CA ILE A 247 19.56 -1.75 -6.29
C ILE A 247 20.24 -2.37 -7.52
N ASP A 248 19.46 -3.00 -8.39
CA ASP A 248 19.86 -3.47 -9.72
C ASP A 248 19.27 -2.53 -10.78
N CYS A 249 20.12 -1.71 -11.39
CA CYS A 249 19.75 -0.81 -12.47
C CYS A 249 20.58 -1.10 -13.71
N ARG A 250 20.04 -1.86 -14.67
CA ARG A 250 20.77 -2.29 -15.86
C ARG A 250 19.84 -2.51 -17.05
N ASN A 251 20.41 -2.51 -18.25
CA ASN A 251 19.75 -3.08 -19.42
C ASN A 251 19.63 -4.60 -19.24
N LYS A 252 18.39 -5.10 -19.31
CA LYS A 252 18.04 -6.52 -19.25
C LYS A 252 17.49 -6.95 -20.60
N SER A 253 17.63 -8.24 -20.88
CA SER A 253 16.93 -8.92 -21.97
C SER A 253 16.29 -10.19 -21.44
N GLY A 254 15.23 -10.63 -22.08
CA GLY A 254 14.60 -11.89 -21.76
C GLY A 254 13.64 -12.34 -22.84
N ASN A 255 13.54 -13.66 -23.02
CA ASN A 255 12.65 -14.26 -23.99
C ASN A 255 11.26 -14.49 -23.39
N VAL A 256 10.22 -14.21 -24.18
CA VAL A 256 8.82 -14.50 -23.84
C VAL A 256 8.56 -16.00 -23.67
N ASN A 257 9.35 -16.87 -24.32
CA ASN A 257 9.19 -18.33 -24.24
C ASN A 257 9.45 -18.91 -22.85
N ARG A 258 9.99 -18.09 -21.92
CA ARG A 258 10.24 -18.47 -20.53
C ARG A 258 8.98 -18.40 -19.66
N PHE A 259 7.93 -17.72 -20.12
CA PHE A 259 6.67 -17.59 -19.38
C PHE A 259 5.41 -17.66 -20.25
N GLY A 260 5.55 -17.67 -21.58
CA GLY A 260 4.49 -17.65 -22.58
C GLY A 260 4.78 -18.59 -23.77
N PRO A 261 3.81 -18.80 -24.68
CA PRO A 261 3.96 -19.65 -25.87
C PRO A 261 4.74 -19.00 -27.03
N TRP A 262 5.10 -17.72 -26.92
CA TRP A 262 5.78 -16.98 -27.99
C TRP A 262 7.30 -16.95 -27.81
N ASP A 263 8.03 -16.87 -28.93
CA ASP A 263 9.50 -16.88 -28.95
C ASP A 263 10.05 -15.59 -29.56
N PHE A 264 10.22 -14.58 -28.72
CA PHE A 264 10.90 -13.34 -29.07
C PHE A 264 11.54 -12.72 -27.82
N GLU A 265 12.65 -12.02 -28.05
CA GLU A 265 13.37 -11.29 -27.01
C GLU A 265 12.75 -9.91 -26.79
N LEU A 266 12.68 -9.53 -25.52
CA LEU A 266 12.41 -8.17 -25.09
C LEU A 266 13.68 -7.59 -24.47
N HIS A 267 13.81 -6.26 -24.55
CA HIS A 267 14.93 -5.52 -24.01
C HIS A 267 14.40 -4.29 -23.27
N GLY A 268 15.04 -3.94 -22.16
CA GLY A 268 14.67 -2.73 -21.45
C GLY A 268 15.64 -2.40 -20.32
N ARG A 269 15.75 -1.12 -19.98
CA ARG A 269 16.49 -0.68 -18.81
C ARG A 269 15.60 -0.81 -17.59
N MET A 270 15.97 -1.67 -16.67
CA MET A 270 15.18 -2.00 -15.48
C MET A 270 15.80 -1.37 -14.25
N LEU A 271 14.96 -0.86 -13.35
CA LEU A 271 15.30 -0.57 -11.95
C LEU A 271 14.55 -1.56 -11.07
N THR A 272 15.29 -2.38 -10.33
CA THR A 272 14.78 -3.22 -9.26
C THR A 272 15.49 -2.84 -7.96
N ALA A 273 14.75 -2.40 -6.95
CA ALA A 273 15.31 -2.11 -5.62
C ALA A 273 14.52 -2.85 -4.55
N ALA A 274 15.22 -3.43 -3.59
CA ALA A 274 14.63 -4.30 -2.58
C ALA A 274 15.29 -4.17 -1.22
N ILE A 275 14.46 -4.28 -0.18
CA ILE A 275 14.85 -4.40 1.23
C ILE A 275 15.12 -5.87 1.50
N ILE A 276 16.34 -6.18 1.93
CA ILE A 276 16.73 -7.51 2.40
C ILE A 276 16.53 -7.54 3.92
N HIS A 277 15.69 -8.44 4.41
CA HIS A 277 15.41 -8.60 5.84
C HIS A 277 16.41 -9.52 6.54
N GLY A 278 17.06 -10.39 5.78
CA GLY A 278 17.96 -11.42 6.29
C GLY A 278 17.55 -12.79 5.78
N ARG A 279 17.94 -13.85 6.50
CA ARG A 279 17.55 -15.23 6.19
C ARG A 279 16.78 -15.85 7.34
N GLY A 280 15.86 -16.75 7.02
CA GLY A 280 15.23 -17.62 8.01
C GLY A 280 16.19 -18.67 8.61
N PRO A 281 15.78 -19.40 9.67
CA PRO A 281 14.54 -19.19 10.40
C PRO A 281 14.61 -17.90 11.21
N THR A 282 13.53 -17.13 11.24
CA THR A 282 13.49 -15.86 11.97
C THR A 282 13.52 -16.12 13.48
N SER A 283 14.45 -15.49 14.20
CA SER A 283 14.52 -15.58 15.67
C SER A 283 13.51 -14.66 16.37
N LYS A 284 13.00 -13.66 15.65
CA LYS A 284 11.91 -12.74 16.02
C LYS A 284 11.23 -12.27 14.73
N ALA A 285 9.97 -11.87 14.84
CA ALA A 285 9.26 -11.23 13.73
C ALA A 285 10.03 -10.00 13.22
N LEU A 286 10.12 -9.89 11.90
CA LEU A 286 10.74 -8.76 11.20
C LEU A 286 9.65 -7.80 10.71
N SER A 287 10.06 -6.59 10.34
CA SER A 287 9.16 -5.53 9.87
C SER A 287 9.81 -4.71 8.77
N TYR A 288 9.00 -3.95 8.03
CA TYR A 288 9.51 -2.91 7.16
C TYR A 288 8.61 -1.68 7.16
N THR A 289 9.20 -0.56 6.78
CA THR A 289 8.47 0.67 6.46
C THR A 289 9.19 1.36 5.32
N TYR A 290 8.47 1.63 4.24
CA TYR A 290 8.98 2.43 3.14
C TYR A 290 7.90 3.36 2.59
N MET A 291 8.33 4.44 1.97
CA MET A 291 7.47 5.46 1.37
C MET A 291 7.85 5.68 -0.10
N MET A 292 6.84 5.76 -0.96
CA MET A 292 6.97 6.16 -2.36
C MET A 292 6.43 7.56 -2.53
N MET A 293 7.22 8.49 -3.08
CA MET A 293 6.81 9.87 -3.36
C MET A 293 6.92 10.12 -4.86
N PRO A 294 5.83 9.91 -5.63
CA PRO A 294 5.79 10.23 -7.04
C PRO A 294 5.77 11.74 -7.27
N ASN A 295 6.05 12.15 -8.52
CA ASN A 295 5.95 13.54 -8.98
C ASN A 295 6.80 14.53 -8.15
N VAL A 296 7.97 14.10 -7.70
CA VAL A 296 8.96 14.93 -6.99
C VAL A 296 10.25 14.98 -7.79
N THR A 297 10.86 16.16 -7.92
CA THR A 297 12.18 16.29 -8.55
C THR A 297 13.27 15.92 -7.55
N VAL A 298 14.41 15.40 -8.03
CA VAL A 298 15.57 15.08 -7.18
C VAL A 298 16.08 16.29 -6.38
N TYR A 299 15.87 17.51 -6.88
CA TYR A 299 16.26 18.75 -6.23
C TYR A 299 15.27 19.19 -5.13
N ALA A 300 14.01 18.78 -5.23
CA ALA A 300 12.99 19.07 -4.24
C ALA A 300 13.05 18.13 -3.02
N VAL A 301 13.57 16.91 -3.18
CA VAL A 301 13.63 15.91 -2.09
C VAL A 301 14.28 16.47 -0.81
N PRO A 302 15.45 17.15 -0.84
CA PRO A 302 16.03 17.70 0.38
C PRO A 302 15.18 18.79 1.06
N ALA A 303 14.48 19.61 0.28
CA ALA A 303 13.62 20.67 0.82
C ALA A 303 12.33 20.10 1.46
N LEU A 304 11.84 18.98 0.93
CA LEU A 304 10.67 18.27 1.44
C LEU A 304 11.02 17.23 2.51
N TRP A 305 12.31 16.97 2.73
CA TRP A 305 12.79 15.93 3.64
C TRP A 305 12.19 16.03 5.04
N ASN A 306 12.18 17.23 5.62
CA ASN A 306 11.61 17.43 6.96
C ASN A 306 10.09 17.15 7.00
N ARG A 307 9.36 17.49 5.93
CA ARG A 307 7.92 17.17 5.81
C ARG A 307 7.73 15.66 5.75
N TYR A 308 8.50 14.96 4.89
CA TYR A 308 8.37 13.52 4.73
C TYR A 308 8.80 12.74 5.96
N MET A 309 9.86 13.17 6.65
CA MET A 309 10.27 12.55 7.92
C MET A 309 9.23 12.77 9.02
N PHE A 310 8.64 13.96 9.10
CA PHE A 310 7.54 14.20 10.03
C PHE A 310 6.32 13.31 9.77
N LEU A 311 5.98 13.06 8.49
CA LEU A 311 4.94 12.11 8.11
C LEU A 311 5.34 10.66 8.43
N ALA A 312 6.60 10.30 8.16
CA ALA A 312 7.15 8.98 8.43
C ALA A 312 7.15 8.63 9.92
N ASP A 313 7.43 9.59 10.81
CA ASP A 313 7.41 9.38 12.26
C ASP A 313 6.01 8.99 12.78
N SER A 314 4.97 9.31 12.00
CA SER A 314 3.60 8.89 12.31
C SER A 314 3.22 7.53 11.71
N ALA A 315 4.03 6.98 10.81
CA ALA A 315 3.78 5.75 10.09
C ALA A 315 4.49 4.58 10.75
N TYR A 316 3.76 3.78 11.53
CA TYR A 316 4.37 2.73 12.33
C TYR A 316 3.43 1.53 12.50
N THR A 317 4.05 0.41 12.87
CA THR A 317 3.38 -0.84 13.25
C THR A 317 3.53 -1.06 14.76
N LEU A 318 2.52 -1.66 15.39
CA LEU A 318 2.54 -2.10 16.77
C LEU A 318 2.16 -3.57 16.85
N GLU A 319 2.89 -4.30 17.69
CA GLU A 319 2.51 -5.63 18.15
C GLU A 319 2.18 -5.54 19.64
N LYS A 320 1.00 -6.03 20.03
CA LYS A 320 0.56 -6.02 21.42
C LYS A 320 0.09 -7.42 21.82
N ALA A 321 0.80 -8.03 22.75
CA ALA A 321 0.38 -9.28 23.38
C ALA A 321 -0.91 -9.09 24.18
N GLN A 322 -1.79 -10.07 24.05
CA GLN A 322 -3.00 -10.22 24.84
C GLN A 322 -2.78 -11.19 26.00
N GLY A 323 -3.75 -11.27 26.90
CA GLY A 323 -3.71 -12.19 28.05
C GLY A 323 -3.87 -13.67 27.70
N ASP A 324 -4.12 -14.00 26.44
CA ASP A 324 -4.38 -15.36 25.91
C ASP A 324 -3.35 -15.79 24.84
N ASP A 325 -2.15 -15.19 24.85
CA ASP A 325 -1.08 -15.40 23.86
C ASP A 325 -1.43 -14.98 22.41
N THR A 326 -2.57 -14.33 22.18
CA THR A 326 -2.84 -13.68 20.88
C THR A 326 -2.06 -12.37 20.75
N LEU A 327 -1.64 -12.03 19.53
CA LEU A 327 -0.97 -10.77 19.22
C LEU A 327 -1.91 -9.90 18.38
N LEU A 328 -2.08 -8.64 18.79
CA LEU A 328 -2.70 -7.61 17.96
C LEU A 328 -1.64 -6.94 17.10
N HIS A 329 -1.90 -6.87 15.80
CA HIS A 329 -1.12 -6.09 14.85
C HIS A 329 -1.92 -4.85 14.48
N LEU A 330 -1.40 -3.68 14.88
CA LEU A 330 -1.97 -2.39 14.49
C LEU A 330 -0.98 -1.65 13.60
N HIS A 331 -1.44 -1.20 12.43
CA HIS A 331 -0.68 -0.37 11.52
C HIS A 331 -1.38 0.97 11.39
N GLY A 332 -0.63 2.07 11.38
CA GLY A 332 -1.25 3.37 11.14
C GLY A 332 -0.30 4.43 10.65
N THR A 333 -0.87 5.46 10.04
CA THR A 333 -0.17 6.65 9.56
C THR A 333 -1.12 7.84 9.55
N CYS A 334 -0.58 9.05 9.59
CA CYS A 334 -1.36 10.26 9.44
C CYS A 334 -0.66 11.30 8.56
N ASP A 335 -1.48 12.15 7.95
CA ASP A 335 -1.04 13.39 7.34
C ASP A 335 -1.75 14.55 8.05
N PRO A 336 -1.04 15.24 8.97
CA PRO A 336 -1.60 16.36 9.70
C PRO A 336 -1.89 17.58 8.83
N PHE A 337 -1.22 17.74 7.68
CA PHE A 337 -1.42 18.87 6.78
C PHE A 337 -2.77 18.82 6.07
N VAL A 338 -3.29 17.61 5.84
CA VAL A 338 -4.62 17.40 5.26
C VAL A 338 -5.64 16.85 6.27
N GLN A 339 -5.31 16.88 7.56
CA GLN A 339 -6.19 16.49 8.66
C GLN A 339 -6.73 15.06 8.55
N ARG A 340 -5.85 14.10 8.18
CA ARG A 340 -6.24 12.71 7.91
C ARG A 340 -5.36 11.69 8.62
N ALA A 341 -5.95 10.56 8.99
CA ALA A 341 -5.23 9.38 9.46
C ALA A 341 -5.84 8.11 8.85
N SER A 342 -5.04 7.06 8.79
CA SER A 342 -5.50 5.73 8.39
C SER A 342 -4.90 4.69 9.32
N VAL A 343 -5.73 3.76 9.78
CA VAL A 343 -5.35 2.76 10.79
C VAL A 343 -5.93 1.42 10.39
N SER A 344 -5.25 0.34 10.71
CA SER A 344 -5.72 -1.01 10.48
C SER A 344 -5.35 -1.90 11.66
N LEU A 345 -6.32 -2.69 12.11
CA LEU A 345 -6.16 -3.71 13.13
C LEU A 345 -6.50 -5.06 12.49
N PHE A 346 -5.59 -6.04 12.61
CA PHE A 346 -5.76 -7.35 11.96
C PHE A 346 -6.60 -8.33 12.78
N GLU A 347 -6.53 -8.23 14.11
CA GLU A 347 -7.19 -9.16 15.03
C GLU A 347 -8.20 -8.44 15.92
N ASP A 348 -9.33 -9.08 16.19
CA ASP A 348 -10.25 -8.62 17.23
C ASP A 348 -9.57 -8.75 18.58
N ALA A 349 -9.75 -7.75 19.42
CA ALA A 349 -9.26 -7.82 20.76
C ALA A 349 -10.20 -8.66 21.63
N SER A 350 -9.66 -9.69 22.30
CA SER A 350 -10.45 -10.59 23.15
C SER A 350 -11.15 -9.80 24.27
N SER A 351 -12.26 -10.35 24.78
CA SER A 351 -13.15 -9.74 25.79
C SER A 351 -12.53 -9.47 27.17
N ILE A 352 -11.21 -9.54 27.29
CA ILE A 352 -10.42 -9.40 28.54
C ILE A 352 -9.93 -7.94 28.76
N GLY A 353 -10.57 -6.96 28.11
CA GLY A 353 -10.35 -5.53 28.40
C GLY A 353 -9.14 -4.91 27.70
N GLY A 354 -8.89 -5.28 26.45
CA GLY A 354 -7.84 -4.67 25.63
C GLY A 354 -8.38 -4.21 24.27
N GLY A 355 -7.81 -3.13 23.77
CA GLY A 355 -7.80 -2.74 22.36
C GLY A 355 -6.44 -2.13 22.04
N ALA A 356 -6.27 -1.63 20.82
CA ALA A 356 -5.04 -1.00 20.38
C ALA A 356 -5.25 0.50 20.15
N TYR A 357 -4.26 1.30 20.53
CA TYR A 357 -4.24 2.74 20.27
C TYR A 357 -3.29 3.05 19.13
N TYR A 358 -3.78 3.81 18.16
CA TYR A 358 -2.95 4.57 17.25
C TYR A 358 -2.91 6.02 17.71
N ASN A 359 -1.72 6.62 17.75
CA ASN A 359 -1.49 7.99 18.18
C ASN A 359 -0.75 8.75 17.07
N CYS A 360 -1.37 9.82 16.59
CA CYS A 360 -0.76 10.76 15.67
C CYS A 360 -0.51 12.07 16.40
N SER A 361 0.74 12.29 16.83
CA SER A 361 1.16 13.51 17.54
C SER A 361 0.90 14.78 16.72
N GLY A 362 1.15 14.73 15.40
CA GLY A 362 0.92 15.86 14.50
C GLY A 362 -0.53 16.33 14.41
N LEU A 363 -1.49 15.44 14.68
CA LEU A 363 -2.93 15.77 14.75
C LEU A 363 -3.46 15.86 16.18
N SER A 364 -2.65 15.58 17.20
CA SER A 364 -3.14 15.32 18.56
C SER A 364 -4.33 14.35 18.55
N LEU A 365 -4.23 13.32 17.71
CA LEU A 365 -5.29 12.36 17.44
C LEU A 365 -4.90 11.01 18.05
N SER A 366 -5.82 10.44 18.81
CA SER A 366 -5.75 9.08 19.28
C SER A 366 -6.98 8.33 18.79
N ILE A 367 -6.75 7.18 18.16
CA ILE A 367 -7.77 6.27 17.66
C ILE A 367 -7.63 4.97 18.43
N TYR A 368 -8.73 4.48 18.99
CA TYR A 368 -8.78 3.22 19.71
C TYR A 368 -9.70 2.25 18.98
N MET A 369 -9.19 1.03 18.78
CA MET A 369 -9.86 -0.06 18.08
C MET A 369 -9.84 -1.33 18.94
N GLU A 370 -11.02 -1.93 19.10
CA GLU A 370 -11.18 -3.28 19.67
C GLU A 370 -11.52 -4.31 18.61
N GLN A 371 -12.20 -3.89 17.55
CA GLN A 371 -12.56 -4.75 16.43
C GLN A 371 -11.54 -4.59 15.32
N ALA A 372 -11.20 -5.69 14.68
CA ALA A 372 -10.40 -5.71 13.47
C ALA A 372 -11.08 -4.85 12.40
N GLY A 373 -10.29 -4.36 11.45
CA GLY A 373 -10.77 -3.60 10.32
C GLY A 373 -9.78 -2.55 9.85
N ALA A 374 -10.10 -1.93 8.73
CA ALA A 374 -9.36 -0.79 8.20
C ALA A 374 -10.23 0.47 8.33
N ILE A 375 -9.64 1.56 8.83
CA ILE A 375 -10.33 2.82 9.04
C ILE A 375 -9.56 3.99 8.43
N LEU A 376 -10.31 4.98 7.97
CA LEU A 376 -9.85 6.32 7.63
C LEU A 376 -10.51 7.30 8.58
N TYR A 377 -9.74 8.28 9.00
CA TYR A 377 -10.19 9.43 9.75
C TYR A 377 -9.92 10.69 8.93
N SER A 378 -10.88 11.61 8.92
CA SER A 378 -10.70 12.96 8.39
C SER A 378 -11.43 13.98 9.25
N GLU A 379 -10.92 15.20 9.33
CA GLU A 379 -11.61 16.29 10.03
C GLU A 379 -11.49 17.64 9.30
N ASN A 380 -12.41 18.53 9.64
CA ASN A 380 -12.35 19.96 9.32
C ASN A 380 -12.70 20.77 10.58
N SER A 381 -12.99 22.07 10.48
CA SER A 381 -13.35 22.89 11.64
C SER A 381 -14.61 22.43 12.38
N ASP A 382 -15.57 21.84 11.66
CA ASP A 382 -16.95 21.68 12.14
C ASP A 382 -17.30 20.22 12.45
N SER A 383 -16.67 19.27 11.75
CA SER A 383 -16.94 17.85 11.87
C SER A 383 -15.69 17.00 11.71
N PHE A 384 -15.83 15.73 12.08
CA PHE A 384 -14.91 14.67 11.68
C PHE A 384 -15.70 13.49 11.14
N THR A 385 -15.08 12.72 10.26
CA THR A 385 -15.66 11.55 9.62
C THR A 385 -14.74 10.36 9.84
N VAL A 386 -15.33 9.25 10.25
CA VAL A 386 -14.68 7.93 10.23
C VAL A 386 -15.30 7.12 9.11
N THR A 387 -14.45 6.61 8.23
CA THR A 387 -14.81 5.62 7.21
C THR A 387 -14.15 4.31 7.60
N ALA A 388 -14.88 3.20 7.56
CA ALA A 388 -14.36 1.89 7.94
C ALA A 388 -14.80 0.81 6.97
N ALA A 389 -14.03 -0.27 6.90
CA ALA A 389 -14.38 -1.51 6.22
C ALA A 389 -13.90 -2.71 7.04
N HIS A 390 -14.66 -3.80 7.00
CA HIS A 390 -14.25 -5.07 7.60
C HIS A 390 -14.05 -6.15 6.51
N PRO A 391 -12.83 -6.70 6.36
CA PRO A 391 -12.53 -7.71 5.35
C PRO A 391 -13.35 -9.00 5.41
N THR A 392 -13.75 -9.43 6.61
CA THR A 392 -14.34 -10.76 6.85
C THR A 392 -15.70 -10.76 7.55
N LEU A 393 -16.23 -9.58 7.91
CA LEU A 393 -17.48 -9.44 8.64
C LEU A 393 -18.45 -8.62 7.80
N ALA A 394 -19.58 -9.23 7.48
CA ALA A 394 -20.78 -8.53 7.03
C ALA A 394 -21.78 -8.53 8.20
N GLU A 395 -22.72 -7.59 8.17
CA GLU A 395 -23.70 -7.37 9.23
C GLU A 395 -23.07 -6.94 10.57
N GLY A 396 -23.84 -6.27 11.42
CA GLY A 396 -23.35 -5.77 12.71
C GLY A 396 -22.83 -4.33 12.67
N THR A 397 -21.97 -3.98 13.63
CA THR A 397 -21.55 -2.59 13.85
C THR A 397 -20.11 -2.52 14.35
N LEU A 398 -19.28 -1.77 13.64
CA LEU A 398 -17.95 -1.41 14.12
C LEU A 398 -18.03 -0.20 15.04
N ALA A 399 -17.40 -0.30 16.20
CA ALA A 399 -17.26 0.79 17.15
C ALA A 399 -15.82 1.29 17.15
N ILE A 400 -15.59 2.49 16.63
CA ILE A 400 -14.27 3.11 16.55
C ILE A 400 -14.27 4.33 17.43
N SER A 401 -13.26 4.46 18.29
CA SER A 401 -13.24 5.54 19.25
C SER A 401 -12.12 6.51 18.97
N VAL A 402 -12.44 7.80 19.05
CA VAL A 402 -11.50 8.90 18.79
C VAL A 402 -11.54 9.93 19.90
N ASN A 403 -10.40 10.55 20.21
CA ASN A 403 -10.30 11.65 21.17
C ASN A 403 -10.78 13.00 20.57
N ARG A 404 -11.98 12.99 19.99
CA ARG A 404 -12.68 14.16 19.48
C ARG A 404 -14.06 14.24 20.11
N GLY A 405 -14.38 15.34 20.76
CA GLY A 405 -15.73 15.58 21.28
C GLY A 405 -16.72 15.89 20.15
N SER A 406 -17.90 15.28 20.20
CA SER A 406 -19.00 15.55 19.27
C SER A 406 -20.33 15.73 19.98
N ILE A 407 -21.27 16.36 19.29
CA ILE A 407 -22.68 16.32 19.64
C ILE A 407 -23.15 14.86 19.51
N THR A 408 -23.94 14.40 20.49
CA THR A 408 -24.46 13.03 20.49
C THR A 408 -25.51 12.84 19.39
N THR A 409 -25.31 11.81 18.57
CA THR A 409 -26.24 11.34 17.53
C THR A 409 -26.26 9.80 17.56
N PRO A 410 -27.19 9.12 16.88
CA PRO A 410 -27.21 7.64 16.87
C PRO A 410 -25.90 6.98 16.43
N GLY A 411 -25.09 7.64 15.60
CA GLY A 411 -23.79 7.14 15.14
C GLY A 411 -22.58 7.71 15.90
N CYS A 412 -22.78 8.63 16.84
CA CYS A 412 -21.71 9.36 17.52
C CYS A 412 -22.07 9.49 19.01
N THR A 413 -21.54 8.61 19.85
CA THR A 413 -21.81 8.57 21.28
C THR A 413 -20.61 9.09 22.07
N SER A 414 -20.86 9.69 23.24
CA SER A 414 -19.78 10.17 24.10
C SER A 414 -18.91 9.01 24.58
N ASP A 415 -17.60 9.16 24.54
CA ASP A 415 -16.64 8.15 25.00
C ASP A 415 -15.74 8.74 26.11
N MET A 416 -15.76 8.08 27.27
CA MET A 416 -15.05 8.51 28.48
C MET A 416 -13.65 7.88 28.62
N ARG A 417 -13.21 7.05 27.66
CA ARG A 417 -11.88 6.41 27.70
C ARG A 417 -10.73 7.41 27.74
N TRP A 418 -10.96 8.63 27.27
CA TRP A 418 -9.95 9.67 27.10
C TRP A 418 -9.71 10.50 28.37
N GLY A 419 -10.15 10.02 29.53
CA GLY A 419 -9.96 10.68 30.82
C GLY A 419 -10.65 12.04 30.86
N THR A 420 -9.87 13.11 30.97
CA THR A 420 -10.39 14.49 30.98
C THR A 420 -10.64 15.05 29.57
N GLN A 421 -10.15 14.39 28.52
CA GLN A 421 -10.41 14.80 27.14
C GLN A 421 -11.80 14.33 26.70
N SER A 422 -12.52 15.16 25.95
CA SER A 422 -13.76 14.73 25.30
C SER A 422 -13.43 13.80 24.14
N GLY A 423 -14.09 12.64 24.08
CA GLY A 423 -14.03 11.76 22.92
C GLY A 423 -15.39 11.24 22.50
N THR A 424 -15.37 10.55 21.36
CA THR A 424 -16.56 10.01 20.71
C THR A 424 -16.28 8.59 20.26
N GLN A 425 -17.21 7.70 20.56
CA GLN A 425 -17.31 6.39 19.93
C GLN A 425 -18.23 6.52 18.71
N VAL A 426 -17.65 6.28 17.54
CA VAL A 426 -18.35 6.29 16.25
C VAL A 426 -18.85 4.89 15.96
N LEU A 427 -20.15 4.75 15.76
CA LEU A 427 -20.84 3.50 15.46
C LEU A 427 -21.12 3.43 13.95
N LEU A 428 -20.54 2.42 13.29
CA LEU A 428 -20.58 2.23 11.85
C LEU A 428 -21.31 0.92 11.54
N THR A 429 -22.53 1.02 11.03
CA THR A 429 -23.31 -0.15 10.62
C THR A 429 -22.68 -0.77 9.37
N LEU A 430 -22.30 -2.04 9.47
CA LEU A 430 -21.72 -2.79 8.36
C LEU A 430 -22.80 -3.16 7.32
N PRO A 431 -22.41 -3.42 6.05
CA PRO A 431 -23.34 -3.84 5.02
C PRO A 431 -24.13 -5.08 5.42
N ALA A 432 -25.42 -5.09 5.13
CA ALA A 432 -26.36 -6.12 5.60
C ALA A 432 -26.30 -7.44 4.81
N THR A 433 -25.51 -7.52 3.75
CA THR A 433 -25.44 -8.72 2.90
C THR A 433 -24.00 -9.08 2.57
N SER A 434 -23.75 -10.37 2.37
CA SER A 434 -22.41 -10.89 2.11
C SER A 434 -21.85 -10.48 0.75
N GLU A 435 -22.68 -10.07 -0.21
CA GLU A 435 -22.22 -9.52 -1.50
C GLU A 435 -21.53 -8.15 -1.34
N LEU A 436 -21.75 -7.47 -0.21
CA LEU A 436 -21.13 -6.20 0.13
C LEU A 436 -20.03 -6.35 1.19
N LEU A 437 -19.58 -7.56 1.47
CA LEU A 437 -18.47 -7.83 2.38
C LEU A 437 -17.22 -7.05 1.97
N GLY A 438 -16.65 -6.28 2.90
CA GLY A 438 -15.50 -5.40 2.64
C GLY A 438 -15.84 -4.03 2.05
N MET A 439 -17.12 -3.73 1.79
CA MET A 439 -17.54 -2.38 1.37
C MET A 439 -17.32 -1.37 2.51
N SER A 440 -16.81 -0.19 2.15
CA SER A 440 -16.60 0.90 3.11
C SER A 440 -17.91 1.56 3.53
N VAL A 441 -18.04 1.87 4.82
CA VAL A 441 -19.14 2.60 5.45
C VAL A 441 -18.59 3.81 6.18
N SER A 442 -19.37 4.90 6.29
CA SER A 442 -18.89 6.16 6.89
C SER A 442 -19.91 6.75 7.84
N ALA A 443 -19.42 7.41 8.89
CA ALA A 443 -20.21 8.21 9.80
C ALA A 443 -19.50 9.54 10.10
N THR A 444 -20.27 10.62 10.10
CA THR A 444 -19.77 11.98 10.34
C THR A 444 -20.35 12.51 11.63
N CYS A 445 -19.47 12.98 12.52
CA CYS A 445 -19.81 13.52 13.82
C CYS A 445 -19.55 15.03 13.85
N LYS A 446 -20.54 15.82 14.26
CA LYS A 446 -20.40 17.27 14.43
C LYS A 446 -19.67 17.58 15.73
N LYS A 447 -18.58 18.35 15.67
CA LYS A 447 -17.76 18.71 16.83
C LYS A 447 -18.54 19.57 17.83
N THR A 448 -18.30 19.39 19.12
CA THR A 448 -18.96 20.18 20.19
C THR A 448 -18.62 21.67 20.15
N ASN A 449 -17.46 22.04 19.61
CA ASN A 449 -16.98 23.43 19.52
C ASN A 449 -17.08 24.02 18.10
N ALA A 450 -17.84 23.40 17.19
CA ALA A 450 -18.11 24.01 15.88
C ALA A 450 -18.86 25.32 16.10
N LEU A 451 -18.22 26.46 15.80
CA LEU A 451 -18.84 27.78 15.88
C LEU A 451 -20.15 27.74 15.08
N ILE A 452 -21.26 28.06 15.76
CA ILE A 452 -22.59 28.20 15.14
C ILE A 452 -22.61 29.47 14.30
#